data_AF-A0A1G9ZZ80-F1
#
_entry.id   AF-A0A1G9ZZ80-F1
#
_cell.length_a   1.000
_cell.length_b   1.000
_cell.length_c   1.000
_cell.angle_alpha   90.00
_cell.angle_beta   90.00
_cell.angle_gamma   90.00
#
_symmetry.space_group_name_H-M   'P 1'
#
loop_
_entity.id
_entity.type
_entity.pdbx_description
1 polymer ?
#
loop_
_entity_poly.entity_id
_entity_poly.type
_entity_poly.pdbx_seq_one_letter_code
_entity_poly.pdbx_strand_id
1 'polypeptide(L)'
;MRYNVKDFIFLIILIILGTVVVCYAQPVNLLEIKDEYYIDKFGPYKMPSVYFSHDIHANEYQISCKSCHHIYKKGKNIWTPEDHEKTCTECHNKNKAEAINSYHMKCWGCHKRLREVYHLADTPTNQCQKCHIKPSEVEKERKRIQKKLEKKNETLFKIIQNLKVKGFY
;
A
#
# COMPACT_ATOMS: atom_id res chain seq x y z
N MET A 1 39.91 -41.57 -1.67
CA MET A 1 39.32 -40.51 -2.51
C MET A 1 40.02 -39.20 -2.20
N ARG A 2 40.73 -38.61 -3.15
CA ARG A 2 41.36 -37.28 -2.99
C ARG A 2 40.45 -36.26 -3.69
N TYR A 3 39.71 -35.47 -2.94
CA TYR A 3 38.92 -34.38 -3.50
C TYR A 3 39.87 -33.25 -3.95
N ASN A 4 39.71 -32.75 -5.17
CA ASN A 4 40.53 -31.67 -5.72
C ASN A 4 40.04 -30.34 -5.13
N VAL A 5 40.97 -29.49 -4.69
CA VAL A 5 40.68 -28.15 -4.15
C VAL A 5 39.85 -27.31 -5.13
N LYS A 6 40.04 -27.51 -6.44
CA LYS A 6 39.25 -26.85 -7.49
C LYS A 6 37.77 -27.26 -7.47
N ASP A 7 37.47 -28.52 -7.19
CA ASP A 7 36.10 -29.04 -7.13
C ASP A 7 35.37 -28.49 -5.90
N PHE A 8 36.10 -28.29 -4.78
CA PHE A 8 35.56 -27.69 -3.57
C PHE A 8 35.25 -26.19 -3.74
N ILE A 9 36.13 -25.45 -4.42
CA ILE A 9 35.91 -24.03 -4.75
C ILE A 9 34.70 -23.88 -5.69
N PHE A 10 34.56 -24.76 -6.67
CA PHE A 10 33.42 -24.73 -7.60
C PHE A 10 32.08 -24.99 -6.89
N LEU A 11 32.06 -25.92 -5.94
CA LEU A 11 30.89 -26.20 -5.11
C LEU A 11 30.51 -25.02 -4.21
N ILE A 12 31.49 -24.33 -3.62
CA ILE A 12 31.25 -23.11 -2.84
C ILE A 12 30.71 -21.99 -3.73
N ILE A 13 31.25 -21.80 -4.93
CA ILE A 13 30.75 -20.80 -5.89
C ILE A 13 29.30 -21.13 -6.31
N LEU A 14 28.96 -22.40 -6.56
CA LEU A 14 27.58 -22.81 -6.87
C LEU A 14 26.61 -22.56 -5.71
N ILE A 15 27.04 -22.79 -4.47
CA ILE A 15 26.23 -22.52 -3.28
C ILE A 15 26.05 -21.01 -3.08
N ILE A 16 27.10 -20.20 -3.28
CA ILE A 16 27.03 -18.73 -3.19
C ILE A 16 26.17 -18.16 -4.34
N LEU A 17 26.32 -18.65 -5.58
CA LEU A 17 25.48 -18.22 -6.70
C LEU A 17 24.01 -18.62 -6.46
N GLY A 18 23.78 -19.82 -5.91
CA GLY A 18 22.46 -20.31 -5.55
C GLY A 18 21.80 -19.49 -4.44
N THR A 19 22.54 -19.04 -3.43
CA THR A 19 22.00 -18.17 -2.36
C THR A 19 21.85 -16.71 -2.79
N VAL A 20 22.72 -16.21 -3.67
CA VAL A 20 22.61 -14.86 -4.26
C VAL A 20 21.40 -14.74 -5.20
N VAL A 21 20.99 -15.82 -5.88
CA VAL A 21 19.77 -15.81 -6.71
C VAL A 21 18.48 -15.74 -5.87
N VAL A 22 18.51 -16.19 -4.61
CA VAL A 22 17.36 -16.11 -3.68
C VAL A 22 17.20 -14.69 -3.08
N CYS A 23 18.17 -13.81 -3.31
CA CYS A 23 18.12 -12.38 -3.07
C CYS A 23 17.69 -11.67 -4.38
N TYR A 24 16.63 -10.89 -4.56
CA TYR A 24 15.59 -10.33 -3.72
C TYR A 24 14.42 -9.91 -4.63
N ALA A 25 13.24 -10.47 -4.41
CA ALA A 25 11.98 -9.76 -4.62
C ALA A 25 11.03 -10.27 -3.55
N GLN A 26 11.05 -9.64 -2.37
CA GLN A 26 10.02 -9.93 -1.38
C GLN A 26 8.66 -9.62 -2.04
N PRO A 27 7.70 -10.55 -1.96
CA PRO A 27 6.40 -10.33 -2.59
C PRO A 27 5.77 -9.08 -1.99
N VAL A 28 5.07 -8.30 -2.82
CA VAL A 28 4.28 -7.16 -2.35
C VAL A 28 3.42 -7.56 -1.16
N ASN A 29 3.65 -6.89 -0.03
CA ASN A 29 2.87 -7.07 1.17
C ASN A 29 1.50 -6.39 1.00
N LEU A 30 0.44 -7.21 0.93
CA LEU A 30 -0.96 -6.76 0.88
C LEU A 30 -1.63 -7.14 2.19
N LEU A 31 -1.84 -6.14 3.04
CA LEU A 31 -2.52 -6.24 4.32
C LEU A 31 -4.02 -6.06 4.13
N GLU A 32 -4.82 -6.93 4.72
CA GLU A 32 -6.26 -6.71 4.79
C GLU A 32 -6.55 -5.57 5.77
N ILE A 33 -7.27 -4.53 5.32
CA ILE A 33 -7.75 -3.48 6.21
C ILE A 33 -8.92 -4.05 7.01
N LYS A 34 -8.69 -4.25 8.32
CA LYS A 34 -9.71 -4.61 9.30
C LYS A 34 -9.92 -3.43 10.25
N ASP A 35 -11.14 -2.92 10.29
CA ASP A 35 -11.56 -1.87 11.20
C ASP A 35 -12.61 -2.43 12.17
N GLU A 36 -12.13 -2.93 13.31
CA GLU A 36 -12.98 -3.54 14.34
C GLU A 36 -13.96 -2.53 14.94
N TYR A 37 -13.52 -1.27 15.12
CA TYR A 37 -14.38 -0.19 15.60
C TYR A 37 -15.57 0.05 14.66
N TYR A 38 -15.34 0.03 13.35
CA TYR A 38 -16.43 0.14 12.39
C TYR A 38 -17.43 -1.02 12.51
N ILE A 39 -16.93 -2.25 12.62
CA ILE A 39 -17.78 -3.45 12.68
C ILE A 39 -18.66 -3.42 13.94
N ASP A 40 -18.05 -3.10 15.09
CA ASP A 40 -18.75 -2.97 16.37
C ASP A 40 -19.87 -1.93 16.30
N LYS A 41 -19.58 -0.76 15.73
CA LYS A 41 -20.53 0.36 15.71
C LYS A 41 -21.59 0.29 14.62
N PHE A 42 -21.25 -0.21 13.43
CA PHE A 42 -22.10 -0.11 12.22
C PHE A 42 -22.44 -1.45 11.57
N GLY A 43 -22.00 -2.56 12.17
CA GLY A 43 -22.20 -3.91 11.68
C GLY A 43 -21.27 -4.28 10.51
N PRO A 44 -21.54 -5.41 9.83
CA PRO A 44 -20.65 -5.96 8.83
C PRO A 44 -20.48 -5.04 7.61
N TYR A 45 -19.34 -5.21 6.93
CA TYR A 45 -19.08 -4.56 5.65
C TYR A 45 -20.09 -5.02 4.58
N LYS A 46 -20.48 -4.10 3.71
CA LYS A 46 -21.30 -4.42 2.52
C LYS A 46 -20.48 -4.99 1.37
N MET A 47 -19.18 -4.72 1.35
CA MET A 47 -18.23 -5.10 0.31
C MET A 47 -17.08 -5.90 0.94
N PRO A 48 -16.34 -6.72 0.16
CA PRO A 48 -15.11 -7.32 0.64
C PRO A 48 -14.12 -6.29 1.20
N SER A 49 -13.31 -6.69 2.18
CA SER A 49 -12.23 -5.87 2.72
C SER A 49 -11.28 -5.39 1.61
N VAL A 50 -10.71 -4.20 1.79
CA VAL A 50 -9.67 -3.68 0.89
C VAL A 50 -8.33 -4.22 1.34
N TYR A 51 -7.51 -4.66 0.38
CA TYR A 51 -6.13 -5.05 0.62
C TYR A 51 -5.19 -3.91 0.25
N PHE A 52 -4.31 -3.52 1.16
CA PHE A 52 -3.47 -2.33 1.09
C PHE A 52 -2.01 -2.66 1.38
N SER A 53 -1.09 -1.96 0.70
CA SER A 53 0.36 -2.11 0.93
C SER A 53 0.95 -0.82 1.48
N HIS A 54 1.40 -0.84 2.74
CA HIS A 54 2.20 0.26 3.29
C HIS A 54 3.52 0.40 2.53
N ASP A 55 4.19 -0.71 2.20
CA ASP A 55 5.49 -0.68 1.54
C ASP A 55 5.45 0.03 0.19
N ILE A 56 4.41 -0.21 -0.62
CA ILE A 56 4.26 0.49 -1.90
C ILE A 56 4.08 2.00 -1.70
N HIS A 57 3.21 2.39 -0.76
CA HIS A 57 2.89 3.80 -0.60
C HIS A 57 4.03 4.55 0.10
N ALA A 58 4.54 4.02 1.21
CA ALA A 58 5.54 4.68 2.05
C ALA A 58 6.98 4.48 1.56
N ASN A 59 7.34 3.29 1.06
CA ASN A 59 8.73 2.99 0.68
C ASN A 59 8.95 3.19 -0.82
N GLU A 60 8.15 2.55 -1.67
CA GLU A 60 8.32 2.63 -3.14
C GLU A 60 8.00 4.02 -3.69
N TYR A 61 6.86 4.59 -3.29
CA TYR A 61 6.43 5.91 -3.75
C TYR A 61 6.74 7.06 -2.79
N GLN A 62 7.36 6.77 -1.63
CA GLN A 62 7.79 7.76 -0.65
C GLN A 62 6.67 8.75 -0.24
N ILE A 63 5.45 8.24 -0.08
CA ILE A 63 4.31 9.02 0.38
C ILE A 63 4.43 9.16 1.90
N SER A 64 4.48 10.41 2.38
CA SER A 64 4.56 10.70 3.81
C SER A 64 3.44 10.02 4.60
N CYS A 65 3.75 9.47 5.78
CA CYS A 65 2.76 8.91 6.69
C CYS A 65 1.65 9.93 7.04
N LYS A 66 2.05 11.21 7.18
CA LYS A 66 1.13 12.34 7.45
C LYS A 66 0.17 12.64 6.29
N SER A 67 0.47 12.12 5.10
CA SER A 67 -0.44 12.19 3.97
C SER A 67 -1.65 11.32 4.18
N CYS A 68 -1.64 10.30 5.04
CA CYS A 68 -2.80 9.46 5.37
C CYS A 68 -3.21 9.60 6.83
N HIS A 69 -2.26 9.41 7.74
CA HIS A 69 -2.47 9.54 9.17
C HIS A 69 -2.45 11.00 9.61
N HIS A 70 -3.46 11.40 10.37
CA HIS A 70 -3.62 12.80 10.75
C HIS A 70 -4.25 12.98 12.11
N ILE A 71 -3.73 13.96 12.84
CA ILE A 71 -4.30 14.49 14.07
C ILE A 71 -4.10 15.99 13.99
N TYR A 72 -5.17 16.76 13.90
CA TYR A 72 -5.07 18.21 13.77
C TYR A 72 -5.27 18.91 15.10
N LYS A 73 -4.30 19.76 15.47
CA LYS A 73 -4.42 20.68 16.61
C LYS A 73 -4.02 22.07 16.16
N LYS A 74 -4.93 23.04 16.33
CA LYS A 74 -4.74 24.44 15.87
C LYS A 74 -4.31 24.53 14.39
N GLY A 75 -4.95 23.73 13.53
CA GLY A 75 -4.69 23.72 12.08
C GLY A 75 -3.39 23.04 11.63
N LYS A 76 -2.61 22.43 12.55
CA LYS A 76 -1.38 21.69 12.22
C LYS A 76 -1.58 20.19 12.43
N ASN A 77 -1.08 19.38 11.49
CA ASN A 77 -1.05 17.92 11.65
C ASN A 77 0.09 17.52 12.61
N ILE A 78 -0.29 17.23 13.85
CA ILE A 78 0.60 16.85 14.94
C ILE A 78 0.82 15.34 15.07
N TRP A 79 0.23 14.53 14.17
CA TRP A 79 0.39 13.08 14.20
C TRP A 79 1.86 12.66 14.19
N THR A 80 2.17 11.58 14.90
CA THR A 80 3.47 10.92 14.99
C THR A 80 3.31 9.41 14.86
N PRO A 81 4.40 8.66 14.54
CA PRO A 81 4.33 7.21 14.49
C PRO A 81 3.89 6.54 15.80
N GLU A 82 4.03 7.21 16.95
CA GLU A 82 3.57 6.73 18.26
C GLU A 82 2.04 6.71 18.38
N ASP A 83 1.33 7.43 17.50
CA ASP A 83 -0.14 7.47 17.44
C ASP A 83 -0.75 6.34 16.56
N HIS A 84 0.04 5.32 16.14
CA HIS A 84 -0.32 4.34 15.10
C HIS A 84 -1.47 3.40 15.44
N GLU A 85 -1.95 3.38 16.68
CA GLU A 85 -2.91 2.37 17.17
C GLU A 85 -4.35 2.61 16.73
N LYS A 86 -4.64 3.72 16.02
CA LYS A 86 -6.02 4.11 15.72
C LYS A 86 -6.44 3.87 14.27
N THR A 87 -7.60 3.23 14.07
CA THR A 87 -8.26 3.17 12.76
C THR A 87 -8.86 4.52 12.38
N CYS A 88 -9.20 4.69 11.10
CA CYS A 88 -9.82 5.93 10.63
C CYS A 88 -11.15 6.20 11.36
N THR A 89 -11.92 5.14 11.62
CA THR A 89 -13.27 5.27 12.16
C THR A 89 -13.30 5.41 13.68
N GLU A 90 -12.20 5.21 14.40
CA GLU A 90 -12.15 5.60 15.82
C GLU A 90 -12.44 7.10 16.04
N CYS A 91 -12.10 7.95 15.06
CA CYS A 91 -12.43 9.37 15.07
C CYS A 91 -13.53 9.73 14.06
N HIS A 92 -13.55 9.11 12.88
CA HIS A 92 -14.53 9.41 11.81
C HIS A 92 -15.75 8.50 11.90
N ASN A 93 -16.62 8.73 12.89
CA ASN A 93 -17.72 7.83 13.21
C ASN A 93 -19.03 8.48 13.62
N LYS A 94 -19.29 9.74 13.28
CA LYS A 94 -20.59 10.37 13.55
C LYS A 94 -21.72 9.58 12.89
N ASN A 95 -21.45 8.99 11.73
CA ASN A 95 -22.36 8.07 11.05
C ASN A 95 -21.60 7.17 10.07
N LYS A 96 -22.30 6.15 9.55
CA LYS A 96 -21.76 5.17 8.60
C LYS A 96 -21.19 5.82 7.33
N ALA A 97 -21.78 6.91 6.86
CA ALA A 97 -21.32 7.60 5.65
C ALA A 97 -19.99 8.33 5.88
N GLU A 98 -19.83 9.02 7.01
CA GLU A 98 -18.54 9.64 7.39
C GLU A 98 -17.45 8.57 7.53
N ALA A 99 -17.75 7.45 8.19
CA ALA A 99 -16.80 6.35 8.37
C ALA A 99 -16.30 5.79 7.03
N ILE A 100 -17.22 5.49 6.10
CA ILE A 100 -16.87 5.04 4.74
C ILE A 100 -16.10 6.13 3.98
N ASN A 101 -16.54 7.38 4.07
CA ASN A 101 -15.91 8.48 3.36
C ASN A 101 -14.50 8.79 3.86
N SER A 102 -14.20 8.52 5.13
CA SER A 102 -12.86 8.69 5.69
C SER A 102 -11.82 7.85 4.94
N TYR A 103 -12.18 6.63 4.54
CA TYR A 103 -11.36 5.78 3.68
C TYR A 103 -11.41 6.20 2.22
N HIS A 104 -12.62 6.34 1.66
CA HIS A 104 -12.77 6.66 0.24
C HIS A 104 -12.01 7.93 -0.12
N MET A 105 -12.32 9.05 0.55
CA MET A 105 -11.70 10.34 0.26
C MET A 105 -10.16 10.33 0.40
N LYS A 106 -9.63 9.49 1.31
CA LYS A 106 -8.19 9.29 1.47
C LYS A 106 -7.59 8.50 0.30
N CYS A 107 -8.16 7.33 -0.01
CA CYS A 107 -7.65 6.38 -0.98
C CYS A 107 -7.97 6.82 -2.41
N TRP A 108 -9.25 6.81 -2.79
CA TRP A 108 -9.66 7.10 -4.17
C TRP A 108 -9.46 8.56 -4.55
N GLY A 109 -9.35 9.46 -3.56
CA GLY A 109 -9.27 10.90 -3.78
C GLY A 109 -7.86 11.29 -4.21
N CYS A 110 -6.86 10.69 -3.58
CA CYS A 110 -5.48 10.76 -4.03
C CYS A 110 -5.33 10.10 -5.42
N HIS A 111 -5.86 8.89 -5.61
CA HIS A 111 -5.79 8.18 -6.88
C HIS A 111 -6.45 8.95 -8.03
N LYS A 112 -7.62 9.58 -7.78
CA LYS A 112 -8.32 10.41 -8.76
C LYS A 112 -7.47 11.60 -9.19
N ARG A 113 -6.92 12.35 -8.22
CA ARG A 113 -6.04 13.49 -8.52
C ARG A 113 -4.78 13.08 -9.25
N LEU A 114 -4.19 11.93 -8.88
CA LEU A 114 -3.05 11.38 -9.58
C LEU A 114 -3.39 11.08 -11.05
N ARG A 115 -4.59 10.55 -11.33
CA ARG A 115 -5.06 10.35 -12.71
C ARG A 115 -5.39 11.65 -13.45
N GLU A 116 -5.80 12.70 -12.75
CA GLU A 116 -6.02 14.03 -13.35
C GLU A 116 -4.71 14.65 -13.83
N VAL A 117 -3.62 14.50 -13.07
CA VAL A 117 -2.28 15.01 -13.45
C VAL A 117 -1.49 14.04 -14.34
N TYR A 118 -1.76 12.74 -14.23
CA TYR A 118 -1.09 11.68 -14.96
C TYR A 118 -2.08 10.56 -15.31
N HIS A 119 -2.78 10.71 -16.44
CA HIS A 119 -3.86 9.82 -16.85
C HIS A 119 -3.47 8.34 -17.00
N LEU A 120 -2.19 8.05 -17.24
CA LEU A 120 -1.61 6.70 -17.31
C LEU A 120 -1.38 6.05 -15.93
N ALA A 121 -1.62 6.77 -14.82
CA ALA A 121 -1.53 6.20 -13.48
C ALA A 121 -2.54 5.06 -13.33
N ASP A 122 -2.04 3.84 -13.27
CA ASP A 122 -2.83 2.66 -12.94
C ASP A 122 -3.12 2.66 -11.43
N THR A 123 -4.18 3.38 -11.06
CA THR A 123 -4.69 3.46 -9.69
C THR A 123 -6.21 3.24 -9.69
N PRO A 124 -6.75 2.47 -8.73
CA PRO A 124 -8.19 2.30 -8.61
C PRO A 124 -8.84 3.60 -8.11
N THR A 125 -9.94 4.02 -8.72
CA THR A 125 -10.66 5.26 -8.35
C THR A 125 -12.06 4.93 -7.84
N ASN A 126 -13.12 5.41 -8.48
CA ASN A 126 -14.50 5.20 -8.06
C ASN A 126 -15.14 3.88 -8.55
N GLN A 127 -14.31 2.96 -9.03
CA GLN A 127 -14.73 1.63 -9.45
C GLN A 127 -14.63 0.70 -8.25
N CYS A 128 -15.75 0.51 -7.52
CA CYS A 128 -15.78 -0.17 -6.21
C CYS A 128 -14.99 -1.50 -6.20
N GLN A 129 -15.18 -2.31 -7.23
CA GLN A 129 -14.59 -3.65 -7.35
C GLN A 129 -13.08 -3.66 -7.61
N LYS A 130 -12.47 -2.52 -7.97
CA LYS A 130 -11.01 -2.42 -8.12
C LYS A 130 -10.29 -2.22 -6.78
N CYS A 131 -11.00 -1.76 -5.74
CA CYS A 131 -10.48 -1.72 -4.37
C CYS A 131 -11.02 -2.91 -3.57
N HIS A 132 -12.32 -3.17 -3.67
CA HIS A 132 -13.02 -4.26 -2.98
C HIS A 132 -12.98 -5.55 -3.80
N ILE A 133 -11.77 -6.06 -4.04
CA ILE A 133 -11.56 -7.32 -4.77
C ILE A 133 -12.02 -8.50 -3.90
N LYS A 134 -12.43 -9.60 -4.56
CA LYS A 134 -12.75 -10.84 -3.85
C LYS A 134 -11.48 -11.40 -3.19
N PRO A 135 -11.57 -12.03 -2.00
CA PRO A 135 -10.41 -12.67 -1.37
C PRO A 135 -9.67 -13.65 -2.28
N SER A 136 -10.38 -14.37 -3.16
CA SER A 136 -9.79 -15.29 -4.14
C SER A 136 -8.91 -14.60 -5.20
N GLU A 137 -9.09 -13.30 -5.46
CA GLU A 137 -8.35 -12.55 -6.47
C GLU A 137 -7.12 -11.81 -5.89
N VAL A 138 -6.92 -11.83 -4.57
CA VAL A 138 -5.86 -11.07 -3.89
C VAL A 138 -4.47 -11.48 -4.37
N GLU A 139 -4.22 -12.79 -4.53
CA GLU A 139 -2.93 -13.29 -5.00
C GLU A 139 -2.65 -12.89 -6.46
N LYS A 140 -3.67 -12.91 -7.30
CA LYS A 140 -3.56 -12.46 -8.69
C LYS A 140 -3.24 -10.97 -8.75
N GLU A 141 -3.90 -10.17 -7.92
CA GLU A 141 -3.62 -8.73 -7.82
C GLU A 141 -2.22 -8.45 -7.28
N ARG A 142 -1.76 -9.19 -6.26
CA ARG A 142 -0.39 -9.12 -5.76
C ARG A 142 0.64 -9.34 -6.87
N LYS A 143 0.48 -10.41 -7.67
CA LYS A 143 1.37 -10.70 -8.81
C LYS A 143 1.33 -9.61 -9.88
N ARG A 144 0.15 -9.06 -10.18
CA ARG A 144 -0.02 -7.94 -11.12
C ARG A 144 0.76 -6.70 -10.66
N ILE A 145 0.63 -6.36 -9.37
CA ILE A 145 1.32 -5.22 -8.77
C ILE A 145 2.83 -5.46 -8.74
N GLN A 146 3.30 -6.64 -8.35
CA GLN A 146 4.72 -7.01 -8.36
C GLN A 146 5.36 -6.77 -9.73
N LYS A 147 4.74 -7.34 -10.78
CA LYS A 147 5.21 -7.17 -12.18
C LYS A 147 5.19 -5.72 -12.65
N LYS A 148 4.29 -4.91 -12.11
CA LYS A 148 4.24 -3.47 -12.42
C LYS A 148 5.40 -2.71 -11.77
N LEU A 149 5.75 -3.04 -10.53
CA LEU A 149 6.85 -2.39 -9.81
C LEU A 149 8.22 -2.70 -10.42
N GLU A 150 8.39 -3.91 -10.98
CA GLU A 150 9.60 -4.30 -11.74
C GLU A 150 9.92 -3.33 -12.89
N LYS A 151 8.89 -2.74 -13.52
CA LYS A 151 9.05 -1.87 -14.69
C LYS A 151 9.43 -0.43 -14.37
N LYS A 152 9.60 -0.05 -13.10
CA LYS A 152 9.96 1.29 -12.57
C LYS A 152 9.50 2.48 -13.42
N ASN A 153 8.51 3.22 -12.93
CA ASN A 153 8.03 4.43 -13.62
C ASN A 153 8.53 5.70 -12.91
N GLU A 154 9.67 6.23 -13.36
CA GLU A 154 10.28 7.44 -12.78
C GLU A 154 9.41 8.69 -12.92
N THR A 155 8.71 8.82 -14.05
CA THR A 155 7.79 9.94 -14.28
C THR A 155 6.65 9.92 -13.26
N LEU A 156 6.04 8.75 -13.06
CA LEU A 156 5.01 8.55 -12.04
C LEU A 156 5.55 8.88 -10.64
N PHE A 157 6.76 8.40 -10.30
CA PHE A 157 7.39 8.70 -9.01
C PHE A 157 7.57 10.20 -8.79
N LYS A 158 8.15 10.91 -9.77
CA LYS A 158 8.35 12.37 -9.72
C LYS A 158 7.02 13.11 -9.59
N ILE A 159 5.97 12.65 -10.28
CA ILE A 159 4.64 13.26 -10.18
C ILE A 159 4.04 13.05 -8.79
N ILE A 160 4.14 11.85 -8.22
CA ILE A 160 3.65 11.56 -6.85
C ILE A 160 4.38 12.45 -5.83
N GLN A 161 5.69 12.61 -5.94
CA GLN A 161 6.48 13.44 -5.02
C GLN A 161 6.12 14.94 -5.11
N ASN A 162 5.72 15.41 -6.29
CA ASN A 162 5.28 16.79 -6.48
C ASN A 162 3.78 16.99 -6.22
N LEU A 163 3.01 15.90 -6.12
CA LEU A 163 1.59 15.96 -5.82
C LEU A 163 1.43 16.40 -4.37
N LYS A 164 1.17 17.70 -4.16
CA LYS A 164 0.72 18.19 -2.86
C LYS A 164 -0.63 17.52 -2.57
N VAL A 165 -0.61 16.47 -1.77
CA VAL A 165 -1.83 15.81 -1.28
C VAL A 165 -2.49 16.75 -0.28
N LYS A 166 -3.09 17.84 -0.76
CA LYS A 166 -3.93 18.74 0.03
C LYS A 166 -5.16 17.94 0.42
N GLY A 167 -5.16 17.33 1.59
CA GLY A 167 -6.19 16.33 1.87
C GLY A 167 -7.58 16.92 1.77
N PHE A 168 -8.49 16.08 1.28
CA PHE A 168 -9.91 16.28 1.47
C PHE A 168 -10.18 16.07 2.95
N TYR A 169 -10.22 17.18 3.69
CA TYR A 169 -10.73 17.25 5.06
C TYR A 169 -11.38 18.62 5.22
#